data_AF-A0A3M1R568-F1
#
_entry.id   AF-A0A3M1R568-F1
#
_cell.length_a   1.000
_cell.length_b   1.000
_cell.length_c   1.000
_cell.angle_alpha   90.00
_cell.angle_beta   90.00
_cell.angle_gamma   90.00
#
_symmetry.space_group_name_H-M   'P 1'
#
loop_
_entity.id
_entity.type
_entity.pdbx_description
1 polymer ?
#
loop_
_entity_poly.entity_id
_entity_poly.type
_entity_poly.pdbx_seq_one_letter_code
_entity_poly.pdbx_strand_id
1 'polypeptide(L)' 'MEAVVPERRADLVLLEPSTPPLLRYRIFTEGLPLYEAEADTFERELLRAWHLYLETRRLREYEREYLARRAEEAGA' A
#
# COMPACT_ATOMS: atom_id res chain seq x y z
N MET A 1 27.30 26.50 -1.23
CA MET A 1 27.61 25.06 -1.40
C MET A 1 26.45 24.44 -2.12
N GLU A 2 26.63 24.02 -3.36
CA GLU A 2 25.61 23.35 -4.16
C GLU A 2 25.61 21.88 -3.74
N ALA A 3 24.53 21.43 -3.10
CA ALA A 3 24.39 20.04 -2.72
C ALA A 3 24.17 19.20 -3.98
N VAL A 4 25.17 18.41 -4.35
CA VAL A 4 25.03 17.41 -5.41
C VAL A 4 24.12 16.30 -4.84
N VAL A 5 22.82 16.41 -5.12
CA VAL A 5 21.86 15.34 -4.81
C VAL A 5 22.04 14.30 -5.90
N PRO A 6 22.53 13.08 -5.58
CA PRO A 6 22.67 12.04 -6.59
C PRO A 6 21.28 11.74 -7.19
N GLU A 7 21.20 11.60 -8.51
CA GLU A 7 19.97 11.19 -9.20
C GLU A 7 19.55 9.81 -8.68
N ARG A 8 18.67 9.80 -7.68
CA ARG A 8 18.05 8.59 -7.18
C ARG A 8 16.72 8.42 -7.89
N ARG A 9 16.53 7.27 -8.52
CA ARG A 9 15.23 6.88 -9.06
C ARG A 9 14.25 6.76 -7.89
N ALA A 10 13.12 7.42 -8.02
CA ALA A 10 12.02 7.35 -7.07
C ALA A 10 10.75 7.02 -7.83
N ASP A 11 9.99 6.07 -7.29
CA ASP A 11 8.62 5.80 -7.72
C ASP A 11 7.67 6.69 -6.91
N LEU A 12 6.74 7.37 -7.59
CA LEU A 12 5.76 8.24 -6.97
C LEU A 12 4.37 7.61 -7.04
N VAL A 13 3.69 7.54 -5.90
CA VAL A 13 2.29 7.12 -5.80
C VAL A 13 1.45 8.32 -5.37
N LEU A 14 0.47 8.69 -6.20
CA LEU A 14 -0.55 9.66 -5.83
C LEU A 14 -1.69 8.94 -5.12
N LEU A 15 -1.94 9.27 -3.85
CA LEU A 15 -2.98 8.65 -3.05
C LEU A 15 -4.35 9.26 -3.38
N GLU A 16 -5.17 8.51 -4.10
CA GLU A 16 -6.54 8.84 -4.48
C GLU A 16 -7.55 7.97 -3.72
N PRO A 17 -8.85 8.33 -3.71
CA PRO A 17 -9.89 7.47 -3.14
C PRO A 17 -9.96 6.07 -3.78
N SER A 18 -9.58 5.95 -5.05
CA SER A 18 -9.55 4.72 -5.84
C SER A 18 -8.24 3.92 -5.67
N THR A 19 -7.23 4.44 -4.95
CA THR A 19 -5.97 3.71 -4.72
C THR A 19 -6.26 2.36 -4.09
N PRO A 20 -5.67 1.25 -4.61
CA PRO A 20 -5.92 -0.09 -4.09
C PRO A 20 -5.74 -0.15 -2.57
N PRO A 21 -6.71 -0.73 -1.82
CA PRO A 21 -6.63 -0.81 -0.35
C PRO A 21 -5.35 -1.46 0.16
N LEU A 22 -4.82 -2.46 -0.56
CA LEU A 22 -3.55 -3.11 -0.23
C LEU A 22 -2.36 -2.14 -0.32
N LEU A 23 -2.30 -1.32 -1.37
CA LEU A 23 -1.22 -0.36 -1.55
C LEU A 23 -1.29 0.74 -0.48
N ARG A 24 -2.49 1.26 -0.22
CA ARG A 24 -2.71 2.24 0.85
C ARG A 24 -2.31 1.68 2.21
N TYR A 25 -2.71 0.45 2.53
CA TYR A 25 -2.30 -0.24 3.76
C TYR A 25 -0.78 -0.28 3.91
N ARG A 26 -0.05 -0.78 2.92
CA ARG A 26 1.42 -0.86 2.99
C ARG A 26 2.07 0.50 3.18
N ILE A 27 1.60 1.53 2.47
CA ILE A 27 2.13 2.89 2.61
C ILE A 27 2.01 3.39 4.05
N PHE A 28 0.86 3.20 4.70
CA PHE A 28 0.67 3.70 6.06
C PHE A 28 1.27 2.79 7.14
N THR A 29 1.38 1.48 6.92
CA THR A 29 1.96 0.55 7.91
C THR A 29 3.46 0.41 7.85
N GLU A 30 4.05 0.53 6.66
CA GLU A 30 5.49 0.33 6.42
C GLU A 30 6.21 1.64 6.10
N GLY A 31 5.47 2.69 5.76
CA GLY A 31 6.01 4.00 5.44
C GLY A 31 6.31 4.86 6.66
N LEU A 32 7.11 5.90 6.43
CA LEU A 32 7.44 6.92 7.41
C LEU A 32 6.85 8.27 6.95
N PRO A 33 6.06 8.97 7.78
CA PRO A 33 5.62 10.33 7.44
C PRO A 33 6.83 11.27 7.38
N LEU A 34 7.02 11.90 6.23
CA LEU A 34 8.06 12.92 6.05
C LEU A 34 7.54 14.34 6.31
N TYR A 35 6.23 14.54 6.13
CA TYR A 35 5.57 15.83 6.30
C TYR A 35 4.08 15.64 6.55
N GLU A 36 3.51 16.46 7.42
CA GLU A 36 2.08 16.56 7.69
C GLU A 36 1.70 18.04 7.79
N ALA A 37 0.77 18.50 6.96
CA ALA A 37 0.28 19.88 7.02
C ALA A 37 -0.63 20.10 8.24
N GLU A 38 -1.43 19.09 8.56
CA GLU A 38 -2.28 19.04 9.75
C GLU A 38 -1.78 17.91 10.65
N ALA A 39 -1.72 18.18 11.97
CA ALA A 39 -1.32 17.18 12.94
C ALA A 39 -2.19 15.92 12.85
N ASP A 40 -1.56 14.77 13.10
CA ASP A 40 -2.17 13.44 13.18
C ASP A 40 -2.87 12.96 11.89
N THR A 41 -2.54 13.55 10.74
CA THR A 41 -3.12 13.15 9.45
C THR A 41 -2.72 11.72 9.08
N PHE A 42 -1.46 11.37 9.32
CA PHE A 42 -0.91 10.05 9.07
C PHE A 42 -1.59 9.00 9.96
N GLU A 43 -1.81 9.29 11.25
CA GLU A 43 -2.48 8.36 12.16
C GLU A 43 -3.94 8.12 11.75
N ARG A 44 -4.67 9.18 11.38
CA ARG A 44 -6.05 9.03 10.86
C ARG A 44 -6.10 8.20 9.59
N GLU A 45 -5.20 8.45 8.64
CA GLU A 45 -5.14 7.69 7.40
C GLU A 45 -4.65 6.25 7.60
N LEU A 46 -3.78 5.98 8.59
CA LEU A 46 -3.40 4.64 9.00
C LEU A 46 -4.61 3.82 9.47
N LEU A 47 -5.43 4.39 10.35
CA LEU A 47 -6.67 3.74 10.83
C LEU A 47 -7.62 3.45 9.66
N ARG A 48 -7.78 4.41 8.74
CA ARG A 48 -8.58 4.24 7.53
C ARG A 48 -8.03 3.14 6.62
N ALA A 49 -6.71 3.11 6.41
CA ALA A 49 -6.06 2.11 5.59
C ALA A 49 -6.21 0.70 6.16
N TRP A 50 -6.11 0.56 7.49
CA TRP A 50 -6.41 -0.70 8.19
C TRP A 50 -7.85 -1.16 7.95
N HIS A 51 -8.82 -0.27 8.11
CA HIS A 51 -10.23 -0.60 7.88
C HIS A 51 -10.47 -1.12 6.46
N LEU A 52 -10.04 -0.37 5.43
CA LEU A 52 -10.19 -0.76 4.03
C LEU A 52 -9.46 -2.08 3.69
N TYR A 53 -8.31 -2.33 4.32
CA TYR A 53 -7.60 -3.60 4.16
C TYR A 53 -8.37 -4.77 4.77
N LEU A 54 -9.01 -4.59 5.91
CA LEU A 54 -9.82 -5.63 6.54
C LEU A 54 -11.06 -5.96 5.70
N GLU A 55 -11.72 -4.96 5.13
CA GLU A 55 -12.88 -5.17 4.24
C GLU A 55 -12.55 -6.02 3.01
N THR A 56 -11.31 -5.94 2.52
CA THR A 56 -10.85 -6.71 1.36
C THR A 56 -10.39 -8.15 1.69
N ARG A 57 -10.59 -8.62 2.93
CA ARG A 57 -10.16 -9.96 3.38
C ARG A 57 -10.68 -11.10 2.49
N ARG A 58 -11.98 -11.13 2.19
CA ARG A 58 -12.58 -12.20 1.36
C ARG A 58 -12.03 -12.20 -0.07
N LEU A 59 -11.78 -11.02 -0.63
CA LEU A 59 -11.19 -10.92 -1.97
C LEU A 59 -9.78 -11.52 -2.01
N ARG A 60 -8.97 -11.26 -0.98
CA ARG A 60 -7.64 -11.87 -0.86
C ARG A 60 -7.69 -13.38 -0.61
N GLU A 61 -8.69 -13.87 0.11
CA GLU A 61 -8.92 -15.31 0.28
C GLU A 61 -9.22 -15.97 -1.08
N TYR A 62 -10.15 -15.42 -1.86
CA TYR A 62 -10.44 -15.92 -3.20
C TYR A 62 -9.27 -15.82 -4.17
N GLU A 63 -8.50 -14.72 -4.12
CA GLU A 63 -7.28 -14.58 -4.92
C GLU A 63 -6.28 -15.69 -4.60
N ARG A 64 -6.03 -15.97 -3.32
CA ARG A 64 -5.13 -17.05 -2.89
C ARG A 64 -5.60 -18.42 -3.36
N GLU A 65 -6.89 -18.73 -3.18
CA GLU A 65 -7.47 -19.99 -3.65
C GLU A 65 -7.35 -20.15 -5.17
N TYR A 66 -7.65 -19.08 -5.91
CA TYR A 66 -7.53 -19.06 -7.36
C TYR A 66 -6.08 -19.29 -7.82
N LEU A 67 -5.12 -18.59 -7.22
CA LEU A 67 -3.70 -18.72 -7.57
C LEU A 67 -3.15 -20.11 -7.21
N ALA A 68 -3.55 -20.68 -6.08
CA ALA A 68 -3.17 -22.03 -5.68
C ALA A 68 -3.65 -23.07 -6.70
N ARG A 69 -4.93 -23.04 -7.07
CA ARG A 69 -5.49 -23.93 -8.10
C ARG A 69 -4.77 -23.77 -9.44
N ARG A 70 -4.48 -22.53 -9.85
CA ARG A 70 -3.74 -22.26 -11.09
C ARG A 70 -2.30 -22.79 -11.05
N ALA A 71 -1.64 -22.77 -9.90
CA ALA A 71 -0.30 -23.32 -9.74
C ALA A 71 -0.30 -24.85 -9.86
N GLU A 72 -1.29 -25.52 -9.26
CA GLU A 72 -1.48 -26.98 -9.39
C GLU A 72 -1.72 -27.38 -10.86
N GLU A 73 -2.57 -26.66 -11.58
CA GLU A 73 -2.82 -26.86 -13.02
C GLU A 73 -1.55 -26.65 -13.88
N ALA A 74 -0.65 -25.77 -13.44
CA ALA A 74 0.61 -25.47 -14.12
C ALA A 74 1.73 -26.48 -13.82
N GLY A 75 1.49 -27.48 -12.95
CA GLY A 75 2.45 -28.53 -12.60
C GLY A 75 3.54 -28.10 -11.60
N ALA A 76 3.24 -27.11 -10.74
CA ALA A 76 4.10 -26.72 -9.62
C ALA A 76 3.91 -27.62 -8.40
#